data_AF-A0A845U8U8-F1
#
_entry.id   AF-A0A845U8U8-F1
#
_cell.length_a   1.000
_cell.length_b   1.000
_cell.length_c   1.000
_cell.angle_alpha   90.00
_cell.angle_beta   90.00
_cell.angle_gamma   90.00
#
_symmetry.space_group_name_H-M   'P 1'
#
loop_
_entity.id
_entity.type
_entity.pdbx_description
1 polymer ?
#
loop_
_entity_poly.entity_id
_entity_poly.type
_entity_poly.pdbx_seq_one_letter_code
_entity_poly.pdbx_strand_id
1 'polypeptide(L)'
;MDAATIIRDFTAKGVQLAPTDHGTISITPRSRLTDADRDLLRKHKADVLAELQKVNLVNLVNIDSGYLAPPRIVHDQEPKFSDPEVMAETLLTTMRQIGLRVRLTAQGELRIGPSDMLWPYDRELIEELKPHLVALLKQEQRL
;
A
#
# COMPACT_ATOMS: atom_id res chain seq x y z
N MET A 1 19.20 -10.07 22.81
CA MET A 1 18.23 -10.73 21.92
C MET A 1 18.65 -10.40 20.51
N ASP A 2 18.82 -11.41 19.67
CA ASP A 2 19.36 -11.23 18.31
C ASP A 2 18.26 -10.82 17.32
N ALA A 3 18.61 -10.07 16.28
CA ALA A 3 17.68 -9.54 15.28
C ALA A 3 16.89 -10.66 14.57
N ALA A 4 17.56 -11.78 14.25
CA ALA A 4 16.91 -12.94 13.65
C ALA A 4 15.86 -13.57 14.57
N THR A 5 16.11 -13.56 15.89
CA THR A 5 15.16 -14.07 16.88
C THR A 5 13.94 -13.16 16.98
N ILE A 6 14.15 -11.84 16.96
CA ILE A 6 13.06 -10.86 16.94
C ILE A 6 12.17 -11.08 15.70
N ILE A 7 12.76 -11.15 14.50
CA ILE A 7 12.01 -11.37 13.25
C ILE A 7 11.19 -12.66 13.31
N ARG A 8 11.77 -13.75 13.82
CA ARG A 8 11.07 -15.03 13.98
C ARG A 8 9.90 -14.94 14.96
N ASP A 9 10.10 -14.28 16.10
CA ASP A 9 9.07 -14.16 17.14
C ASP A 9 7.89 -13.30 16.65
N PHE A 10 8.16 -12.23 15.91
CA PHE A 10 7.11 -11.44 15.25
C PHE A 10 6.38 -12.27 14.18
N THR A 11 7.10 -13.05 13.38
CA THR A 11 6.49 -13.95 12.38
C THR A 11 5.59 -15.00 13.03
N ALA A 12 6.00 -15.56 14.17
CA ALA A 12 5.21 -16.51 14.95
C ALA A 12 3.92 -15.88 15.52
N LYS A 13 3.95 -14.58 15.84
CA LYS A 13 2.76 -13.78 16.19
C LYS A 13 1.89 -13.42 14.97
N GLY A 14 2.27 -13.88 13.78
CA GLY A 14 1.63 -13.54 12.51
C GLY A 14 1.80 -12.06 12.16
N VAL A 15 2.91 -11.45 12.57
CA VAL A 15 3.34 -10.11 12.19
C VAL A 15 4.55 -10.25 11.26
N GLN A 16 4.41 -9.72 10.06
CA GLN A 16 5.49 -9.65 9.09
C GLN A 16 6.24 -8.32 9.23
N LEU A 17 7.57 -8.40 9.23
CA LEU A 17 8.48 -7.26 9.22
C LEU A 17 9.17 -7.25 7.86
N ALA A 18 9.16 -6.10 7.17
CA ALA A 18 9.83 -5.93 5.89
C ALA A 18 10.61 -4.60 5.88
N PRO A 19 11.78 -4.52 5.22
CA PRO A 19 12.47 -3.25 5.04
C PRO A 19 11.68 -2.38 4.03
N THR A 20 11.67 -1.07 4.23
CA THR A 20 11.18 -0.11 3.23
C THR A 20 12.34 0.60 2.54
N ASP A 21 12.08 1.14 1.35
CA ASP A 21 13.08 1.90 0.57
C ASP A 21 13.59 3.16 1.29
N HIS A 22 12.85 3.64 2.28
CA HIS A 22 13.22 4.77 3.14
C HIS A 22 14.06 4.36 4.37
N GLY A 23 14.53 3.12 4.46
CA GLY A 23 15.31 2.64 5.60
C GLY A 23 14.47 2.50 6.89
N THR A 24 13.19 2.16 6.75
CA THR A 24 12.31 1.88 7.88
C THR A 24 11.81 0.44 7.83
N ILE A 25 11.10 0.01 8.88
CA ILE A 25 10.52 -1.32 8.96
C ILE A 25 9.01 -1.18 8.73
N SER A 26 8.52 -1.77 7.65
CA SER A 26 7.10 -2.02 7.43
C SER A 26 6.64 -3.18 8.29
N ILE A 27 5.43 -3.06 8.84
CA ILE A 27 4.88 -3.98 9.84
C ILE A 27 3.44 -4.31 9.47
N THR A 28 3.14 -5.59 9.23
CA THR A 28 1.80 -6.03 8.78
C THR A 28 1.37 -7.33 9.48
N PRO A 29 0.16 -7.39 10.08
CA PRO A 29 -0.77 -6.29 10.35
C PRO A 29 -0.37 -5.50 11.61
N ARG A 30 -0.48 -4.16 11.56
CA ARG A 30 -0.18 -3.27 12.69
C ARG A 30 -1.06 -3.50 13.93
N SER A 31 -2.27 -4.01 13.72
CA SER A 31 -3.25 -4.27 14.78
C SER A 31 -2.81 -5.35 15.78
N ARG A 32 -1.81 -6.16 15.43
CA ARG A 32 -1.27 -7.21 16.30
C ARG A 32 -0.10 -6.76 17.17
N LEU A 33 0.32 -5.49 17.08
CA LEU A 33 1.43 -4.99 17.89
C LEU A 33 0.95 -4.41 19.20
N THR A 34 1.48 -4.96 20.28
CA THR A 34 1.44 -4.34 21.61
C THR A 34 2.43 -3.18 21.71
N ASP A 35 2.29 -2.32 22.72
CA ASP A 35 3.25 -1.24 22.95
C ASP A 35 4.65 -1.76 23.32
N ALA A 36 4.72 -2.88 24.04
CA ALA A 36 5.98 -3.57 24.33
C ALA A 36 6.68 -4.07 23.05
N ASP A 37 5.91 -4.56 22.07
CA ASP A 37 6.44 -4.96 20.76
C ASP A 37 7.00 -3.76 19.98
N ARG A 38 6.32 -2.60 20.05
CA ARG A 38 6.79 -1.37 19.39
C ARG A 38 8.09 -0.88 20.01
N ASP A 39 8.19 -0.90 21.33
CA ASP A 39 9.40 -0.48 22.03
C ASP A 39 10.57 -1.44 21.79
N LEU A 40 10.30 -2.75 21.70
CA LEU A 40 11.30 -3.74 21.31
C LEU A 40 11.83 -3.47 19.88
N LEU A 41 10.95 -3.20 18.92
CA LEU A 41 11.34 -2.87 17.54
C LEU A 41 12.09 -1.54 17.44
N ARG A 42 11.71 -0.52 18.23
CA ARG A 42 12.44 0.75 18.29
C ARG A 42 13.86 0.56 18.83
N LYS A 43 14.01 -0.23 19.89
CA LYS A 43 15.31 -0.50 20.52
C LYS A 43 16.27 -1.26 19.60
N HIS A 44 15.74 -2.15 18.75
CA HIS A 44 16.52 -3.01 17.86
C HIS A 44 16.38 -2.65 16.38
N LYS A 45 15.93 -1.43 16.07
CA LYS A 45 15.58 -1.02 14.69
C LYS A 45 16.73 -1.22 13.70
N ALA A 46 17.93 -0.78 14.05
CA ALA A 46 19.09 -0.84 13.16
C ALA A 46 19.49 -2.29 12.86
N ASP A 47 19.53 -3.14 13.90
CA ASP A 47 19.91 -4.54 13.77
C ASP A 47 18.86 -5.35 12.99
N VAL A 48 17.57 -5.12 13.27
CA VAL A 48 16.46 -5.77 12.56
C VAL A 48 16.44 -5.33 11.09
N LEU A 49 16.65 -4.05 10.79
CA LEU A 49 16.71 -3.56 9.42
C LEU A 49 17.88 -4.17 8.64
N ALA A 50 19.07 -4.23 9.25
CA ALA A 50 20.24 -4.84 8.64
C ALA A 50 20.02 -6.33 8.35
N GLU A 51 19.37 -7.06 9.27
CA GLU A 51 19.07 -8.48 9.09
C GLU A 51 18.01 -8.72 8.00
N LEU A 52 16.97 -7.89 7.95
CA LEU A 52 15.96 -7.94 6.89
C LEU A 52 16.55 -7.62 5.50
N GLN A 53 17.52 -6.71 5.41
CA GLN A 53 18.22 -6.40 4.16
C GLN A 53 19.10 -7.54 3.67
N LYS A 54 19.76 -8.29 4.58
CA LYS A 54 20.53 -9.49 4.21
C LYS A 54 19.65 -10.55 3.58
N VAL A 55 18.45 -10.79 4.11
CA VAL A 55 17.48 -11.76 3.56
C VAL A 55 17.00 -11.34 2.16
N ASN A 56 16.86 -10.04 1.91
CA ASN A 56 16.49 -9.52 0.58
C ASN A 56 17.63 -9.70 -0.46
N LEU A 57 18.89 -9.48 -0.04
CA LEU A 57 20.07 -9.69 -0.88
C LEU A 57 20.30 -11.16 -1.26
N VAL A 58 20.05 -12.10 -0.34
CA VAL A 58 20.19 -13.54 -0.63
C VAL A 58 19.15 -14.03 -1.65
N ASN A 59 17.96 -13.41 -1.69
CA ASN A 59 16.93 -13.74 -2.69
C ASN A 59 17.25 -13.22 -4.11
N LEU A 60 18.07 -12.18 -4.24
CA LEU A 60 18.47 -11.62 -5.54
C LEU A 60 19.60 -12.44 -6.22
N VAL A 61 20.46 -13.10 -5.44
CA VAL A 61 21.61 -13.87 -5.96
C VAL A 61 21.22 -15.30 -6.35
N ASN A 62 20.04 -15.78 -5.96
CA ASN A 62 19.61 -17.18 -6.13
C ASN A 62 18.70 -17.44 -7.35
N ILE A 63 18.79 -16.61 -8.39
CA ILE A 63 17.96 -16.73 -9.61
C ILE A 63 18.51 -17.80 -10.59
N ASP A 64 19.67 -18.41 -10.32
CA ASP A 64 20.37 -19.28 -11.30
C ASP A 64 20.54 -20.76 -10.89
N SER A 65 19.81 -21.27 -9.90
CA SER A 65 19.87 -22.71 -9.59
C SER A 65 18.48 -23.29 -9.40
N GLY A 66 18.13 -24.26 -10.26
CA GLY A 66 16.83 -24.93 -10.38
C GLY A 66 16.40 -25.79 -9.18
N TYR A 67 16.36 -25.20 -7.99
CA TYR A 67 15.63 -25.73 -6.85
C TYR A 67 14.25 -25.08 -6.78
N LEU A 68 13.21 -25.90 -6.80
CA LEU A 68 11.83 -25.49 -6.56
C LEU A 68 11.76 -24.69 -5.26
N ALA A 69 11.62 -23.37 -5.39
CA ALA A 69 11.39 -22.50 -4.26
C ALA A 69 10.11 -22.95 -3.52
N PRO A 70 10.07 -22.88 -2.16
CA PRO A 70 8.80 -22.94 -1.44
C PRO A 70 7.86 -21.93 -2.07
N PRO A 71 6.53 -22.19 -2.14
CA PRO A 71 5.59 -21.39 -2.90
C PRO A 71 5.86 -19.94 -2.55
N ARG A 72 6.48 -19.23 -3.50
CA ARG A 72 6.52 -17.78 -3.49
C ARG A 72 5.03 -17.48 -3.40
N ILE A 73 4.61 -16.93 -2.26
CA ILE A 73 3.42 -16.10 -2.27
C ILE A 73 3.75 -15.14 -3.38
N VAL A 74 3.12 -15.38 -4.53
CA VAL A 74 3.12 -14.47 -5.65
C VAL A 74 2.90 -13.14 -4.96
N HIS A 75 3.88 -12.24 -5.07
CA HIS A 75 3.64 -10.87 -4.73
C HIS A 75 2.32 -10.55 -5.42
N ASP A 76 1.23 -10.51 -4.66
CA ASP A 76 0.02 -9.87 -5.13
C ASP A 76 0.41 -8.41 -5.09
N GLN A 77 1.12 -8.09 -6.17
CA GLN A 77 1.54 -6.81 -6.66
C GLN A 77 2.20 -5.98 -5.54
N GLU A 78 3.52 -5.78 -5.65
CA GLU A 78 4.01 -4.40 -5.46
C GLU A 78 2.93 -3.47 -6.04
N PRO A 79 2.46 -2.43 -5.35
CA PRO A 79 1.62 -1.45 -6.00
C PRO A 79 2.50 -0.88 -7.11
N LYS A 80 2.45 -1.51 -8.29
CA LYS A 80 2.75 -0.91 -9.58
C LYS A 80 2.13 0.44 -9.42
N PHE A 81 2.93 1.49 -9.56
CA PHE A 81 2.43 2.85 -9.74
C PHE A 81 1.23 2.74 -10.65
N SER A 82 0.04 2.67 -10.04
CA SER A 82 -1.10 2.14 -10.74
C SER A 82 -1.42 3.23 -11.72
N ASP A 83 -1.53 2.85 -12.99
CA ASP A 83 -1.80 3.78 -14.07
C ASP A 83 -2.83 4.81 -13.55
N PRO A 84 -2.53 6.12 -13.58
CA PRO A 84 -3.42 7.15 -13.04
C PRO A 84 -4.86 7.01 -13.57
N GLU A 85 -5.02 6.45 -14.77
CA GLU A 85 -6.32 6.09 -15.35
C GLU A 85 -7.00 4.96 -14.57
N VAL A 86 -6.31 3.85 -14.33
CA VAL A 86 -6.81 2.70 -13.53
C VAL A 86 -7.09 3.11 -12.09
N MET A 87 -6.26 3.98 -11.50
CA MET A 87 -6.51 4.54 -10.17
C MET A 87 -7.77 5.40 -10.14
N ALA A 88 -7.95 6.26 -11.15
CA ALA A 88 -9.13 7.11 -11.26
C ALA A 88 -10.42 6.29 -11.46
N GLU A 89 -10.38 5.22 -12.26
CA GLU A 89 -11.52 4.28 -12.42
C GLU A 89 -11.87 3.58 -11.11
N THR A 90 -10.85 3.08 -10.40
CA THR A 90 -11.02 2.41 -9.11
C THR A 90 -11.60 3.37 -8.07
N LEU A 91 -11.09 4.60 -8.01
CA LEU A 91 -11.57 5.64 -7.13
C LEU A 91 -13.03 6.00 -7.43
N LEU A 92 -13.36 6.24 -8.70
CA LEU A 92 -14.72 6.55 -9.15
C LEU A 92 -15.71 5.43 -8.78
N THR A 93 -15.30 4.17 -8.99
CA THR A 93 -16.11 3.00 -8.66
C THR A 93 -16.34 2.90 -7.15
N THR A 94 -15.28 3.05 -6.37
CA THR A 94 -15.35 3.00 -4.89
C THR A 94 -16.25 4.10 -4.35
N MET A 95 -16.09 5.33 -4.84
CA MET A 95 -16.93 6.47 -4.48
C MET A 95 -18.42 6.16 -4.72
N ARG A 96 -18.77 5.61 -5.89
CA ARG A 96 -20.15 5.23 -6.21
C ARG A 96 -20.67 4.13 -5.29
N GLN A 97 -19.86 3.12 -4.99
CA GLN A 97 -20.24 2.01 -4.11
C GLN A 97 -20.56 2.48 -2.68
N ILE A 98 -19.79 3.46 -2.17
CA ILE A 98 -20.03 4.02 -0.83
C ILE A 98 -21.10 5.13 -0.83
N GLY A 99 -21.74 5.41 -1.97
CA GLY A 99 -22.86 6.35 -2.06
C GLY A 99 -22.46 7.80 -2.35
N LEU A 100 -21.19 8.08 -2.68
CA LEU A 100 -20.77 9.39 -3.16
C LEU A 100 -21.28 9.62 -4.59
N ARG A 101 -21.87 10.80 -4.79
CA ARG A 101 -22.26 11.33 -6.08
C ARG A 101 -21.09 12.07 -6.70
N VAL A 102 -20.46 11.45 -7.68
CA VAL A 102 -19.39 12.03 -8.49
C VAL A 102 -19.96 12.42 -9.85
N ARG A 103 -19.93 13.70 -10.20
CA ARG A 103 -20.47 14.21 -11.47
C ARG A 103 -19.70 15.41 -11.98
N LEU A 104 -19.81 15.67 -13.28
CA LEU A 104 -19.40 16.95 -13.86
C LEU A 104 -20.55 17.95 -13.85
N THR A 105 -20.26 19.23 -13.59
CA THR A 105 -21.20 20.33 -13.81
C THR A 105 -21.37 20.60 -15.31
N ALA A 106 -22.35 21.42 -15.65
CA ALA A 106 -22.51 21.93 -17.01
C ALA A 106 -21.28 22.73 -17.50
N GLN A 107 -20.48 23.29 -16.58
CA GLN A 107 -19.21 23.95 -16.90
C GLN A 107 -18.01 22.98 -16.99
N GLY A 108 -18.22 21.68 -16.76
CA GLY A 108 -17.15 20.67 -16.78
C GLY A 108 -16.35 20.57 -15.49
N GLU A 109 -16.84 21.12 -14.38
CA GLU A 109 -16.19 21.03 -13.08
C GLU A 109 -16.57 19.74 -12.36
N LEU A 110 -15.59 19.09 -11.71
CA LEU A 110 -15.83 17.91 -10.88
C LEU A 110 -16.54 18.29 -9.59
N ARG A 111 -17.69 17.66 -9.31
CA ARG A 111 -18.40 17.75 -8.04
C ARG A 111 -18.57 16.39 -7.42
N ILE A 112 -18.19 16.29 -6.15
CA ILE A 112 -18.28 15.10 -5.32
C ILE A 112 -19.08 15.45 -4.08
N GLY A 113 -20.06 14.62 -3.72
CA GLY A 113 -20.80 14.80 -2.48
C GLY A 113 -21.53 13.56 -2.00
N PRO A 114 -22.01 13.54 -0.75
CA PRO A 114 -21.97 14.65 0.18
C PRO A 114 -20.56 14.86 0.79
N SER A 115 -20.21 16.12 1.08
CA SER A 115 -18.82 16.53 1.40
C SER A 115 -18.33 16.10 2.77
N ASP A 116 -19.26 15.71 3.64
CA ASP A 116 -19.06 15.15 4.98
C ASP A 116 -18.47 13.73 4.94
N MET A 117 -18.64 13.02 3.82
CA MET A 117 -18.09 11.69 3.59
C MET A 117 -16.65 11.72 3.03
N LEU A 118 -16.06 12.90 2.80
CA LEU A 118 -14.70 13.04 2.26
C LEU A 118 -13.70 13.41 3.34
N TRP A 119 -12.80 12.50 3.66
CA TRP A 119 -11.74 12.74 4.63
C TRP A 119 -10.65 13.63 4.00
N PRO A 120 -9.87 14.37 4.80
CA PRO A 120 -8.80 15.23 4.27
C PRO A 120 -7.82 14.51 3.34
N TYR A 121 -7.48 13.25 3.66
CA TYR A 121 -6.62 12.41 2.84
C TYR A 121 -7.22 12.09 1.46
N ASP A 122 -8.52 11.83 1.39
CA ASP A 122 -9.21 11.57 0.12
C ASP A 122 -9.14 12.81 -0.79
N ARG A 123 -9.15 14.01 -0.21
CA ARG A 123 -9.12 15.27 -0.99
C ARG A 123 -7.80 15.47 -1.72
N GLU A 124 -6.67 15.10 -1.11
CA GLU A 124 -5.35 15.18 -1.75
C GLU A 124 -5.29 14.23 -2.95
N LEU A 125 -5.72 12.97 -2.75
CA LEU A 125 -5.78 11.97 -3.81
C LEU A 125 -6.74 12.35 -4.94
N ILE A 126 -7.89 12.94 -4.61
CA ILE A 126 -8.88 13.42 -5.58
C ILE A 126 -8.32 14.56 -6.42
N GLU A 127 -7.59 15.50 -5.82
CA GLU A 127 -6.98 16.60 -6.57
C GLU A 127 -5.86 16.11 -7.49
N GLU A 128 -5.07 15.11 -7.06
CA GLU A 128 -4.07 14.46 -7.90
C GLU A 128 -4.70 13.75 -9.12
N LEU A 129 -5.78 13.01 -8.91
CA LEU A 129 -6.45 12.22 -9.96
C LEU A 129 -7.54 12.99 -10.72
N LYS A 130 -7.79 14.25 -10.37
CA LYS A 130 -8.81 15.12 -10.96
C LYS A 130 -8.83 15.16 -12.49
N PRO A 131 -7.70 15.34 -13.21
CA PRO A 131 -7.73 15.38 -14.67
C PRO A 131 -8.24 14.07 -15.28
N HIS A 132 -7.87 12.93 -14.68
CA HIS A 132 -8.29 11.59 -15.11
C HIS A 132 -9.77 11.34 -14.80
N LEU A 133 -10.24 11.72 -13.60
CA LEU A 133 -11.67 11.64 -13.25
C LEU A 133 -12.55 12.46 -14.19
N VAL A 134 -12.10 13.66 -14.57
CA VAL A 134 -12.83 14.50 -15.54
C VAL A 134 -12.85 13.87 -16.92
N ALA A 135 -11.75 13.27 -17.37
CA ALA A 135 -11.68 12.59 -18.66
C ALA A 135 -12.66 11.40 -18.71
N LEU A 136 -12.66 10.55 -17.67
CA LEU A 136 -13.56 9.41 -17.55
C LEU A 136 -15.04 9.83 -17.56
N LEU A 137 -15.41 10.83 -16.76
CA LEU A 137 -16.80 11.30 -16.70
C LEU A 137 -17.25 11.96 -18.02
N LYS A 138 -16.35 12.60 -18.77
CA LYS A 138 -16.65 13.11 -20.12
C LYS A 138 -16.87 11.99 -21.13
N GLN A 139 -16.13 10.89 -21.02
CA GLN A 139 -16.33 9.72 -21.87
C GLN A 139 -17.68 9.06 -21.57
N GLU A 140 -18.04 8.90 -20.30
CA GLU A 140 -19.35 8.37 -19.88
C GLU A 140 -20.54 9.20 -20.38
N GLN A 141 -20.39 10.54 -20.47
CA GLN A 141 -21.44 11.45 -20.96
C GLN A 141 -21.58 11.48 -22.49
N ARG A 142 -20.61 10.91 -23.22
CA ARG A 142 -20.62 10.83 -24.69
C ARG A 142 -21.14 9.49 -25.21
N LEU A 143 -21.36 8.52 -24.32
CA LEU A 143 -22.10 7.28 -24.57
C LEU A 143 -23.61 7.52 -24.42
#